data_AF-A0A2N5IPD5-F1
#
_entry.id   AF-A0A2N5IPD5-F1
#
_cell.length_a   1.000
_cell.length_b   1.000
_cell.length_c   1.000
_cell.angle_alpha   90.00
_cell.angle_beta   90.00
_cell.angle_gamma   90.00
#
_symmetry.space_group_name_H-M   'P 1'
#
loop_
_entity.id
_entity.type
_entity.pdbx_description
1 polymer ?
#
loop_
_entity_poly.entity_id
_entity_poly.type
_entity_poly.pdbx_seq_one_letter_code
_entity_poly.pdbx_strand_id
1 'polypeptide(L)'
;MNVPIRVAQVVGRMMGGGVEATVMNHYRHVDHDRVQFDFIVQDDSTVVPAEEIESLGGRVFEIPSYKRLPAYMKACERLFRELRPSIVHSHMNSLSVFPLKAAKDADVPVRIAHSHSTSNPREYAKTAMKMVLRPFSRVYPTHYAACSR
;
A
#
# COMPACT_ATOMS: atom_id res chain seq x y z
N MET A 1 1.54 28.62 3.64
CA MET A 1 2.11 27.25 3.66
C MET A 1 1.07 26.32 3.09
N ASN A 2 1.40 25.58 2.03
CA ASN A 2 0.47 24.64 1.40
C ASN A 2 0.44 23.36 2.25
N VAL A 3 -0.73 22.75 2.45
CA VAL A 3 -0.83 21.47 3.17
C VAL A 3 -0.18 20.38 2.31
N PRO A 4 0.76 19.57 2.84
CA PRO A 4 1.43 18.54 2.05
C PRO A 4 0.43 17.48 1.58
N ILE A 5 0.63 16.96 0.37
CA ILE A 5 -0.17 15.87 -0.18
C ILE A 5 0.13 14.61 0.64
N ARG A 6 -0.92 13.97 1.17
CA ARG A 6 -0.81 12.73 1.94
C ARG A 6 -1.02 11.52 1.03
N VAL A 7 -0.03 10.63 1.03
CA VAL A 7 -0.05 9.36 0.29
C VAL A 7 -0.07 8.20 1.28
N ALA A 8 -1.16 7.45 1.28
CA ALA A 8 -1.30 6.22 2.05
C ALA A 8 -0.56 5.07 1.33
N GLN A 9 0.60 4.70 1.87
CA GLN A 9 1.47 3.66 1.35
C GLN A 9 1.08 2.30 1.95
N VAL A 10 0.38 1.46 1.19
CA VAL A 10 0.02 0.10 1.62
C VAL A 10 1.16 -0.84 1.23
N VAL A 11 2.10 -1.00 2.16
CA VAL A 11 3.35 -1.77 1.98
C VAL A 11 3.11 -3.27 2.17
N GLY A 12 2.14 -3.64 3.02
CA GLY A 12 1.84 -5.02 3.39
C GLY A 12 2.55 -5.44 4.66
N ARG A 13 3.01 -6.70 4.73
CA ARG A 13 3.77 -7.22 5.88
C ARG A 13 5.24 -6.80 5.74
N MET A 14 5.75 -5.98 6.66
CA MET A 14 7.14 -5.52 6.63
C MET A 14 8.07 -6.48 7.39
N MET A 15 9.10 -6.99 6.74
CA MET A 15 10.06 -7.96 7.29
C MET A 15 11.52 -7.67 6.90
N GLY A 16 11.85 -6.44 6.48
CA GLY A 16 13.14 -6.05 5.90
C GLY A 16 13.28 -6.38 4.41
N GLY A 17 12.17 -6.48 3.68
CA GLY A 17 12.14 -6.85 2.26
C GLY A 17 12.41 -5.70 1.28
N GLY A 18 12.61 -6.04 0.00
CA GLY A 18 12.95 -5.06 -1.05
C GLY A 18 11.86 -4.01 -1.35
N VAL A 19 10.59 -4.37 -1.17
CA VAL A 19 9.46 -3.42 -1.32
C VAL A 19 9.56 -2.30 -0.30
N GLU A 20 9.79 -2.68 0.96
CA GLU A 20 9.87 -1.77 2.10
C GLU A 20 11.08 -0.84 1.96
N ALA A 21 12.22 -1.40 1.57
CA ALA A 21 13.43 -0.63 1.27
C ALA A 21 13.19 0.38 0.14
N THR A 22 12.42 0.01 -0.89
CA THR A 22 12.08 0.92 -2.00
C THR A 22 11.19 2.07 -1.54
N VAL A 23 10.13 1.77 -0.76
CA VAL A 23 9.23 2.80 -0.22
C VAL A 23 9.97 3.73 0.72
N MET A 24 10.80 3.19 1.62
CA MET A 24 11.63 4.00 2.52
C MET A 24 12.67 4.83 1.76
N ASN A 25 13.28 4.29 0.71
CA ASN A 25 14.23 5.06 -0.10
C ASN A 25 13.55 6.24 -0.79
N HIS A 26 12.33 6.06 -1.33
CA HIS A 26 11.55 7.19 -1.81
C HIS A 26 11.30 8.17 -0.68
N TYR A 27 10.80 7.70 0.46
CA TYR A 27 10.42 8.57 1.55
C TYR A 27 11.58 9.40 2.11
N ARG A 28 12.80 8.84 2.17
CA ARG A 28 14.00 9.58 2.58
C ARG A 28 14.39 10.74 1.65
N HIS A 29 13.95 10.71 0.39
CA HIS A 29 14.41 11.66 -0.64
C HIS A 29 13.28 12.52 -1.23
N VAL A 30 12.01 12.28 -0.86
CA VAL A 30 10.94 13.19 -1.25
C VAL A 30 11.02 14.49 -0.46
N ASP A 31 10.50 15.56 -1.06
CA ASP A 31 10.28 16.82 -0.37
C ASP A 31 9.12 16.68 0.63
N HIS A 32 9.45 16.61 1.93
CA HIS A 32 8.52 16.40 3.04
C HIS A 32 7.56 17.57 3.28
N ASP A 33 7.88 18.77 2.80
CA ASP A 33 7.00 19.94 2.87
C ASP A 33 5.89 19.86 1.81
N ARG A 34 6.10 19.08 0.74
CA ARG A 34 5.15 18.88 -0.35
C ARG A 34 4.40 17.57 -0.27
N VAL A 35 5.06 16.50 0.19
CA VAL A 35 4.52 15.14 0.20
C VAL A 35 4.82 14.46 1.53
N GLN A 36 3.80 13.87 2.14
CA GLN A 36 3.94 13.10 3.37
C GLN A 36 3.34 11.71 3.20
N PHE A 37 3.99 10.71 3.79
CA PHE A 37 3.56 9.32 3.69
C PHE A 37 2.89 8.86 4.99
N ASP A 38 1.75 8.19 4.82
CA ASP A 38 1.10 7.43 5.87
C ASP A 38 1.33 5.94 5.54
N PHE A 39 2.20 5.29 6.30
CA PHE A 39 2.59 3.90 6.11
C PHE A 39 1.54 2.97 6.72
N ILE A 40 0.95 2.13 5.89
CA ILE A 40 -0.06 1.15 6.33
C ILE A 40 0.58 -0.24 6.30
N VAL A 41 0.78 -0.79 7.49
CA VAL A 41 1.52 -2.03 7.74
C VAL A 41 0.61 -3.08 8.37
N GLN A 42 0.93 -4.36 8.16
CA GLN A 42 0.15 -5.43 8.78
C GLN A 42 0.62 -5.73 10.20
N ASP A 43 -0.29 -6.16 11.07
CA ASP A 43 -0.03 -6.54 12.46
C ASP A 43 0.90 -7.76 12.65
N ASP A 44 1.22 -8.47 11.56
CA ASP A 44 2.25 -9.52 11.56
C ASP A 44 3.60 -9.05 11.00
N SER A 45 3.82 -7.73 10.88
CA SER A 45 5.10 -7.12 10.52
C SER A 45 6.11 -7.20 11.68
N THR A 46 7.37 -7.44 11.36
CA THR A 46 8.44 -7.64 12.37
C THR A 46 9.51 -6.55 12.33
N VAL A 47 9.67 -5.88 11.19
CA VAL A 47 10.69 -4.84 11.00
C VAL A 47 10.00 -3.62 10.39
N VAL A 48 9.57 -2.71 11.26
CA VAL A 48 8.98 -1.42 10.86
C VAL A 48 9.86 -0.31 11.43
N PRO A 49 10.53 0.51 10.59
CA PRO A 49 11.37 1.61 11.06
C PRO A 49 10.51 2.81 11.48
N ALA A 50 9.66 2.62 12.50
CA ALA A 50 8.65 3.60 12.92
C ALA A 50 9.29 4.92 13.39
N GLU A 51 10.34 4.84 14.20
CA GLU A 51 11.08 6.03 14.67
C GLU A 51 11.63 6.86 13.50
N GLU A 52 12.20 6.20 12.49
CA GLU A 52 12.71 6.87 11.29
C GLU A 52 11.55 7.53 10.52
N ILE A 53 10.47 6.79 10.28
CA ILE A 53 9.28 7.29 9.56
C ILE A 53 8.72 8.54 10.27
N GLU A 54 8.54 8.48 11.59
CA GLU A 54 7.97 9.56 12.38
C GLU A 54 8.91 10.76 12.45
N SER A 55 10.23 10.55 12.53
CA SER A 55 11.23 11.63 12.52
C SER A 55 11.24 12.44 11.22
N LEU A 56 10.80 11.83 10.11
CA LEU A 56 10.66 12.48 8.80
C LEU A 56 9.26 13.10 8.59
N GLY A 57 8.38 13.07 9.61
CA GLY A 57 7.03 13.63 9.58
C GLY A 57 5.92 12.66 9.13
N GLY A 58 6.29 11.40 8.95
CA GLY A 58 5.44 10.33 8.47
C GLY A 58 4.62 9.75 9.60
N ARG A 59 3.69 8.85 9.25
CA ARG A 59 2.85 8.16 10.23
C ARG A 59 2.82 6.69 9.93
N VAL A 60 2.76 5.87 10.97
CA VAL A 60 2.61 4.42 10.83
C VAL A 60 1.25 4.00 11.37
N PHE A 61 0.50 3.25 10.57
CA PHE A 61 -0.79 2.69 10.93
C PHE A 61 -0.75 1.18 10.75
N GLU A 62 -1.02 0.47 11.84
CA GLU A 62 -1.10 -0.98 11.83
C GLU A 62 -2.54 -1.45 11.55
N ILE A 63 -2.69 -2.43 10.66
CA ILE A 63 -3.97 -3.06 10.31
C ILE A 63 -3.88 -4.59 10.37
N PRO A 64 -5.00 -5.31 10.55
CA PRO A 64 -4.99 -6.77 10.59
C PRO A 64 -4.35 -7.37 9.35
N SER A 65 -3.58 -8.47 9.46
CA SER A 65 -3.03 -9.18 8.31
C SER A 65 -4.08 -9.56 7.25
N TYR A 66 -3.69 -9.55 5.97
CA TYR A 66 -4.59 -9.94 4.85
C TYR A 66 -5.08 -11.40 4.96
N LYS A 67 -4.42 -12.23 5.76
CA LYS A 67 -4.89 -13.59 6.11
C LYS A 67 -6.28 -13.56 6.74
N ARG A 68 -6.63 -12.47 7.44
CA ARG A 68 -7.96 -12.17 7.98
C ARG A 68 -8.67 -11.16 7.07
N LEU A 69 -8.94 -11.56 5.83
CA LEU A 69 -9.39 -10.67 4.76
C LEU A 69 -10.59 -9.77 5.13
N PRO A 70 -11.67 -10.25 5.79
CA PRO A 70 -12.78 -9.37 6.17
C PRO A 70 -12.36 -8.26 7.16
N ALA A 71 -11.50 -8.59 8.12
CA ALA A 71 -10.99 -7.64 9.10
C ALA A 71 -10.02 -6.64 8.46
N TYR A 72 -9.12 -7.11 7.57
CA TYR A 72 -8.23 -6.27 6.77
C TYR A 72 -9.03 -5.25 5.95
N MET A 73 -10.04 -5.71 5.22
CA MET A 73 -10.87 -4.84 4.36
C MET A 73 -11.59 -3.76 5.17
N LYS A 74 -12.23 -4.16 6.28
CA LYS A 74 -12.94 -3.22 7.18
C LYS A 74 -12.00 -2.20 7.81
N ALA A 75 -10.80 -2.64 8.22
CA ALA A 75 -9.79 -1.76 8.80
C ALA A 75 -9.25 -0.75 7.76
N CYS A 76 -8.95 -1.21 6.54
CA CYS A 76 -8.55 -0.34 5.44
C CYS A 76 -9.61 0.72 5.13
N GLU A 77 -10.87 0.32 4.94
CA GLU A 77 -11.96 1.26 4.62
C GLU A 77 -12.15 2.30 5.73
N ARG A 78 -12.17 1.85 7.00
CA ARG A 78 -12.26 2.76 8.15
C ARG A 78 -11.10 3.74 8.16
N LEU A 79 -9.87 3.24 8.05
CA LEU A 79 -8.66 4.07 8.08
C LEU A 79 -8.65 5.09 6.93
N PHE A 80 -9.05 4.69 5.72
CA PHE A 80 -9.11 5.61 4.59
C PHE A 80 -10.19 6.69 4.75
N ARG A 81 -11.33 6.37 5.39
CA ARG A 81 -12.36 7.37 5.72
C ARG A 81 -11.91 8.35 6.80
N GLU A 82 -11.12 7.89 7.77
CA GLU A 82 -10.57 8.72 8.83
C GLU A 82 -9.45 9.63 8.31
N LEU A 83 -8.49 9.07 7.57
CA LEU A 83 -7.33 9.80 7.06
C LEU A 83 -7.67 10.70 5.86
N ARG A 84 -8.64 10.31 5.02
CA ARG A 84 -8.98 10.96 3.74
C ARG A 84 -7.74 11.30 2.90
N PRO A 85 -6.86 10.33 2.62
CA PRO A 85 -5.65 10.59 1.85
C PRO A 85 -6.01 11.02 0.41
N SER A 86 -5.15 11.81 -0.21
CA SER A 86 -5.33 12.16 -1.63
C SER A 86 -5.02 10.97 -2.53
N ILE A 87 -4.10 10.10 -2.10
CA ILE A 87 -3.60 8.97 -2.87
C ILE A 87 -3.48 7.74 -1.97
N VAL A 88 -3.96 6.59 -2.43
CA VAL A 88 -3.60 5.27 -1.88
C VAL A 88 -2.70 4.56 -2.89
N HIS A 89 -1.49 4.19 -2.48
CA HIS A 89 -0.51 3.50 -3.29
C HIS A 89 -0.22 2.13 -2.69
N SER A 90 -0.62 1.06 -3.37
CA SER A 90 -0.49 -0.31 -2.88
C SER A 90 0.65 -1.05 -3.57
N HIS A 91 1.52 -1.66 -2.77
CA HIS A 91 2.68 -2.44 -3.23
C HIS A 91 2.49 -3.96 -3.10
N MET A 92 1.24 -4.42 -2.95
CA MET A 92 0.90 -5.81 -2.66
C MET A 92 0.69 -6.69 -3.90
N ASN A 93 1.14 -6.26 -5.08
CA ASN A 93 0.97 -6.97 -6.35
C ASN A 93 -0.50 -7.36 -6.60
N SER A 94 -0.80 -8.65 -6.78
CA SER A 94 -2.17 -9.13 -7.04
C SER A 94 -3.12 -8.88 -5.88
N LEU A 95 -2.62 -8.79 -4.64
CA LEU A 95 -3.44 -8.51 -3.47
C LEU A 95 -3.81 -7.03 -3.36
N SER A 96 -3.23 -6.13 -4.17
CA SER A 96 -3.59 -4.71 -4.20
C SER A 96 -5.05 -4.45 -4.55
N VAL A 97 -5.75 -5.41 -5.15
CA VAL A 97 -7.21 -5.33 -5.37
C VAL A 97 -7.99 -5.04 -4.08
N PHE A 98 -7.55 -5.58 -2.95
CA PHE A 98 -8.23 -5.47 -1.66
C PHE A 98 -8.14 -4.06 -1.07
N PRO A 99 -6.95 -3.51 -0.76
CA PRO A 99 -6.85 -2.14 -0.24
C PRO A 99 -7.37 -1.10 -1.24
N LEU A 100 -7.22 -1.33 -2.56
CA LEU A 100 -7.72 -0.36 -3.55
C LEU A 100 -9.24 -0.39 -3.69
N LYS A 101 -9.89 -1.54 -3.50
CA LYS A 101 -11.35 -1.59 -3.35
C LYS A 101 -11.78 -0.81 -2.11
N ALA A 102 -11.16 -1.05 -0.95
CA ALA A 102 -11.47 -0.32 0.28
C ALA A 102 -11.26 1.20 0.12
N ALA A 103 -10.21 1.61 -0.60
CA ALA A 103 -9.96 3.01 -0.92
C ALA A 103 -11.04 3.61 -1.83
N LYS A 104 -11.55 2.83 -2.80
CA LYS A 104 -12.69 3.24 -3.63
C LYS A 104 -13.96 3.43 -2.80
N ASP A 105 -14.24 2.51 -1.88
CA ASP A 105 -15.42 2.57 -0.98
C ASP A 105 -15.31 3.70 0.07
N ALA A 106 -14.12 4.27 0.22
CA ALA A 106 -13.81 5.44 1.03
C ALA A 106 -13.64 6.73 0.19
N ASP A 107 -14.03 6.71 -1.10
CA ASP A 107 -13.98 7.84 -2.03
C ASP A 107 -12.59 8.48 -2.21
N VAL A 108 -11.51 7.72 -2.00
CA VAL A 108 -10.14 8.18 -2.25
C VAL A 108 -9.96 8.40 -3.77
N PRO A 109 -9.62 9.61 -4.24
CA PRO A 109 -9.66 9.92 -5.67
C PRO A 109 -8.58 9.22 -6.48
N VAL A 110 -7.35 9.11 -5.94
CA VAL A 110 -6.21 8.49 -6.64
C VAL A 110 -5.84 7.17 -5.99
N ARG A 111 -5.77 6.10 -6.78
CA ARG A 111 -5.57 4.72 -6.32
C ARG A 111 -4.56 4.06 -7.24
N ILE A 112 -3.38 3.72 -6.73
CA ILE A 112 -2.24 3.24 -7.51
C ILE A 112 -1.95 1.79 -7.14
N ALA A 113 -1.98 0.90 -8.13
CA ALA A 113 -1.44 -0.45 -7.98
C ALA A 113 0.01 -0.47 -8.45
N HIS A 114 0.93 -0.84 -7.55
CA HIS A 114 2.34 -1.03 -7.85
C HIS A 114 2.66 -2.52 -7.94
N SER A 115 3.19 -2.93 -9.09
CA SER A 115 3.69 -4.29 -9.28
C SER A 115 5.20 -4.34 -9.14
N HIS A 116 5.69 -5.04 -8.12
CA HIS A 116 7.09 -5.42 -7.95
C HIS A 116 7.29 -6.77 -8.63
N SER A 117 7.96 -6.78 -9.79
CA SER A 117 8.09 -7.98 -10.62
C SER A 117 8.71 -9.14 -9.85
N THR A 118 7.90 -10.14 -9.48
CA THR A 118 8.38 -11.42 -8.97
C THR A 118 7.52 -12.52 -9.60
N SER A 119 7.90 -12.88 -10.84
CA SER A 119 7.49 -14.14 -11.46
C SER A 119 8.17 -15.27 -10.69
N ASN A 120 7.54 -15.73 -9.61
CA ASN A 120 7.89 -17.00 -8.99
C ASN A 120 7.00 -18.11 -9.61
N PRO A 121 7.55 -19.03 -10.43
CA PRO A 121 6.76 -19.98 -11.23
C PRO A 121 6.12 -21.15 -10.46
N ARG A 122 6.25 -21.22 -9.13
CA ARG A 122 6.02 -22.46 -8.36
C ARG A 122 4.78 -22.50 -7.46
N GLU A 123 3.76 -21.67 -7.68
CA GLU A 123 2.54 -21.76 -6.88
C GLU A 123 1.27 -21.71 -7.74
N TYR A 124 0.73 -22.90 -8.05
CA TYR A 124 -0.51 -23.06 -8.81
C TYR A 124 -1.71 -22.32 -8.17
N ALA A 125 -1.82 -22.32 -6.84
CA ALA A 125 -2.87 -21.59 -6.12
C ALA A 125 -2.73 -20.06 -6.24
N LYS A 126 -1.50 -19.53 -6.11
CA LYS A 126 -1.23 -18.10 -6.37
C LYS A 126 -1.45 -17.74 -7.84
N THR A 127 -1.27 -18.68 -8.76
CA THR A 127 -1.47 -18.48 -10.20
C THR A 127 -2.95 -18.41 -10.56
N ALA A 128 -3.80 -19.26 -9.97
CA ALA A 128 -5.25 -19.16 -10.10
C ALA A 128 -5.81 -17.87 -9.47
N MET A 129 -5.36 -17.54 -8.26
CA MET A 129 -5.70 -16.26 -7.62
C MET A 129 -5.26 -15.06 -8.49
N LYS A 130 -4.05 -15.11 -9.06
CA LYS A 130 -3.56 -14.10 -10.02
C LYS A 130 -4.48 -13.97 -11.24
N MET A 131 -5.01 -15.08 -11.78
CA MET A 131 -5.91 -15.05 -12.93
C MET A 131 -7.30 -14.52 -12.57
N VAL A 132 -7.84 -14.88 -11.40
CA VAL A 132 -9.15 -14.41 -10.93
C VAL A 132 -9.11 -12.92 -10.55
N LEU A 133 -8.00 -12.45 -9.96
CA LEU A 133 -7.84 -11.05 -9.55
C LEU A 133 -7.36 -10.14 -10.69
N ARG A 134 -6.85 -10.70 -11.80
CA ARG A 134 -6.34 -9.94 -12.96
C ARG A 134 -7.38 -9.03 -13.63
N PRO A 135 -8.65 -9.42 -13.81
CA PRO A 135 -9.68 -8.51 -14.28
C PRO A 135 -9.91 -7.36 -13.30
N PHE A 136 -9.96 -7.66 -12.00
CA PHE A 136 -10.19 -6.66 -10.95
C PHE A 136 -8.99 -5.74 -10.68
N SER A 137 -7.79 -6.16 -11.05
CA SER A 137 -6.61 -5.30 -11.02
C SER A 137 -6.74 -4.14 -12.02
N ARG A 138 -7.76 -4.14 -12.90
CA ARG A 138 -8.08 -3.00 -13.77
C ARG A 138 -9.26 -2.14 -13.34
N VAL A 139 -10.04 -2.60 -12.37
CA VAL A 139 -11.32 -1.96 -11.99
C VAL A 139 -11.12 -0.85 -10.95
N TYR A 140 -10.20 -1.06 -10.01
CA TYR A 140 -10.03 -0.18 -8.86
C TYR A 140 -8.90 0.85 -8.98
N PRO A 141 -7.73 0.55 -9.60
CA PRO A 141 -6.69 1.56 -9.78
C PRO A 141 -7.11 2.66 -10.75
N THR A 142 -6.80 3.91 -10.42
CA THR A 142 -6.83 5.01 -11.40
C THR A 142 -5.52 5.12 -12.17
N HIS A 143 -4.40 4.70 -11.56
CA HIS A 143 -3.08 4.73 -12.18
C HIS A 143 -2.30 3.44 -11.87
N TYR A 144 -1.33 3.12 -12.72
CA TYR A 144 -0.42 1.99 -12.54
C TYR A 144 1.01 2.48 -12.41
N ALA A 145 1.78 1.85 -11.53
CA ALA A 145 3.22 2.03 -11.43
C ALA A 145 3.90 0.65 -11.47
N ALA A 146 5.03 0.55 -12.16
CA ALA A 146 5.82 -0.68 -12.23
C ALA A 146 7.30 -0.34 -12.12
N CYS A 147 8.05 -1.14 -11.35
CA CYS A 147 9.51 -1.14 -11.40
C CYS A 147 9.95 -2.00 -12.60
N SER A 148 10.29 -1.37 -13.73
CA SER A 148 11.05 -2.00 -14.81
C SER A 148 12.27 -1.13 -15.14
N ARG A 149 13.28 -1.73 -15.79
CA ARG A 149 14.18 -0.96 -16.64
C ARG A 149 13.42 -0.45 -17.87
#